data_AF-R5K722-F1
#
_entry.id   AF-R5K722-F1
#
_cell.length_a   1.000
_cell.length_b   1.000
_cell.length_c   1.000
_cell.angle_alpha   90.00
_cell.angle_beta   90.00
_cell.angle_gamma   90.00
#
_symmetry.space_group_name_H-M   'P 1'
#
loop_
_entity.id
_entity.type
_entity.pdbx_description
1 polymer ?
#
loop_
_entity_poly.entity_id
_entity_poly.type
_entity_poly.pdbx_seq_one_letter_code
_entity_poly.pdbx_strand_id
1 'polypeptide(L)'
;MKIQSVQGINPSFTGDRRKFDVQGHVGEMYDGIHNKTFNYTAQNIIDTVEINNVKKVLVSSVSGLNAEGSDKFMSELNAAQEIQRIAGNGNVKLYPLFSCQPGISKGVSVAENILQTGNFVGMKFHPTNTEKAIKDNFDAYAAYMSLAEDKAMPCVFHSVTDGKSDPVQIIRLAERHKKLPVVLYHIDLMSTPEQLMKTIDNISESVKAGKSNLFVDVSWLTGLWDNAEQNKNVIKHALDKIGPDRILFGSDTPIAEMGDKEKYGKFADFIEETVKEFYNGKPQEAESALNKIFYDNAEGIFINKSWYEKPVQQTQQTVKKALPKKGMMILGGAVVLGLIAFAAKAINANAKQTKANENNPSRVVNK
;
A
#
# COMPACT_ATOMS: atom_id res chain seq x y z
N MET A 1 -56.44 -24.22 -21.44
CA MET A 1 -55.24 -23.35 -21.42
C MET A 1 -54.85 -23.12 -19.97
N LYS A 2 -53.60 -23.39 -19.59
CA LYS A 2 -53.01 -22.91 -18.33
C LYS A 2 -51.78 -22.11 -18.72
N ILE A 3 -51.71 -20.85 -18.29
CA ILE A 3 -50.58 -19.98 -18.53
C ILE A 3 -49.43 -20.49 -17.65
N GLN A 4 -48.33 -20.90 -18.27
CA GLN A 4 -47.09 -21.17 -17.53
C GLN A 4 -46.46 -19.82 -17.18
N SER A 5 -46.52 -19.45 -15.90
CA SER A 5 -45.70 -18.38 -15.37
C SER A 5 -44.24 -18.83 -15.40
N VAL A 6 -43.47 -18.32 -16.36
CA VAL A 6 -42.01 -18.45 -16.33
C VAL A 6 -41.52 -17.58 -15.17
N GLN A 7 -41.36 -18.19 -13.99
CA GLN A 7 -40.56 -17.60 -12.94
C GLN A 7 -39.11 -17.60 -13.43
N GLY A 8 -38.70 -16.47 -14.00
CA GLY A 8 -37.29 -16.16 -14.19
C GLY A 8 -36.64 -16.08 -12.83
N ILE A 9 -36.06 -17.19 -12.37
CA ILE A 9 -35.04 -17.17 -11.33
C ILE A 9 -33.89 -16.39 -11.94
N ASN A 10 -33.81 -15.10 -11.61
CA ASN A 10 -32.63 -14.30 -11.88
C ASN A 10 -31.63 -14.64 -10.77
N PRO A 11 -30.53 -15.36 -11.05
CA PRO A 11 -29.49 -15.53 -10.05
C PRO A 11 -28.79 -14.18 -9.90
N SER A 12 -29.16 -13.41 -8.87
CA SER A 12 -28.25 -12.40 -8.34
C SER A 12 -26.97 -13.14 -7.98
N PHE A 13 -25.88 -12.85 -8.69
CA PHE A 13 -24.62 -13.57 -8.50
C PHE A 13 -24.16 -13.42 -7.05
N THR A 14 -23.60 -14.51 -6.52
CA THR A 14 -23.66 -14.71 -5.07
C THR A 14 -22.60 -13.90 -4.33
N GLY A 15 -22.97 -13.46 -3.14
CA GLY A 15 -22.04 -12.93 -2.14
C GLY A 15 -21.00 -13.96 -1.65
N ASP A 16 -20.74 -15.06 -2.35
CA ASP A 16 -19.84 -16.14 -1.94
C ASP A 16 -18.37 -15.91 -2.33
N ARG A 17 -18.06 -14.99 -3.27
CA ARG A 17 -16.66 -14.69 -3.59
C ARG A 17 -15.99 -14.04 -2.38
N ARG A 18 -14.89 -14.64 -1.93
CA ARG A 18 -14.05 -14.15 -0.83
C ARG A 18 -13.39 -12.83 -1.23
N LYS A 19 -13.51 -11.78 -0.41
CA LYS A 19 -12.94 -10.47 -0.70
C LYS A 19 -11.92 -10.00 0.34
N PHE A 20 -10.95 -9.21 -0.11
CA PHE A 20 -10.02 -8.42 0.68
C PHE A 20 -10.19 -6.97 0.21
N ASP A 21 -10.84 -6.17 1.04
CA ASP A 21 -11.04 -4.75 0.78
C ASP A 21 -9.77 -3.97 1.15
N VAL A 22 -9.14 -3.29 0.20
CA VAL A 22 -7.90 -2.55 0.44
C VAL A 22 -8.10 -1.16 1.03
N GLN A 23 -9.33 -0.69 1.25
CA GLN A 23 -9.58 0.67 1.74
C GLN A 23 -10.74 0.75 2.73
N GLY A 24 -10.41 0.73 4.03
CA GLY A 24 -11.33 0.98 5.13
C GLY A 24 -10.87 2.08 6.09
N HIS A 25 -11.82 2.75 6.74
CA HIS A 25 -11.60 3.95 7.53
C HIS A 25 -12.23 3.91 8.93
N VAL A 26 -11.46 4.32 9.93
CA VAL A 26 -11.87 4.44 11.34
C VAL A 26 -11.30 5.72 11.96
N GLY A 27 -11.89 6.17 13.07
CA GLY A 27 -11.53 7.42 13.74
C GLY A 27 -12.41 8.59 13.30
N GLU A 28 -12.04 9.78 13.74
CA GLU A 28 -12.78 11.02 13.56
C GLU A 28 -12.18 11.87 12.42
N MET A 29 -12.99 12.21 11.41
CA MET A 29 -12.61 13.17 10.36
C MET A 29 -13.55 14.37 10.35
N TYR A 30 -13.01 15.52 9.98
CA TYR A 30 -13.81 16.68 9.60
C TYR A 30 -13.99 16.69 8.08
N ASP A 31 -15.25 16.63 7.65
CA ASP A 31 -15.64 16.80 6.26
C ASP A 31 -15.93 18.28 5.99
N GLY A 32 -15.01 18.92 5.26
CA GLY A 32 -15.12 20.33 4.87
C GLY A 32 -16.16 20.63 3.79
N ILE A 33 -16.62 19.62 3.03
CA ILE A 33 -17.67 19.78 2.01
C ILE A 33 -19.03 19.87 2.70
N HIS A 34 -19.27 19.00 3.68
CA HIS A 34 -20.53 18.93 4.43
C HIS A 34 -20.51 19.73 5.74
N ASN A 35 -19.39 20.39 6.08
CA ASN A 35 -19.16 21.10 7.35
C ASN A 35 -19.57 20.26 8.57
N LYS A 36 -19.13 18.99 8.59
CA LYS A 36 -19.58 18.00 9.58
C LYS A 36 -18.43 17.10 10.02
N THR A 37 -18.43 16.77 11.30
CA THR A 37 -17.54 15.74 11.83
C THR A 37 -18.20 14.37 11.74
N PHE A 38 -17.46 13.37 11.24
CA PHE A 38 -17.86 11.97 11.21
C PHE A 38 -16.89 11.15 12.07
N ASN A 39 -17.41 10.15 12.76
CA ASN A 39 -16.62 9.20 13.56
C ASN A 39 -16.96 7.77 13.09
N TYR A 40 -15.96 7.05 12.62
CA TYR A 40 -16.10 5.71 12.05
C TYR A 40 -15.46 4.67 12.96
N THR A 41 -16.15 3.55 13.17
CA THR A 41 -15.70 2.48 14.07
C THR A 41 -15.43 1.18 13.31
N ALA A 42 -14.71 0.26 13.95
CA ALA A 42 -14.54 -1.11 13.48
C ALA A 42 -15.88 -1.78 13.14
N GLN A 43 -16.91 -1.54 13.97
CA GLN A 43 -18.23 -2.14 13.77
C GLN A 43 -18.93 -1.59 12.53
N ASN A 44 -18.76 -0.29 12.22
CA ASN A 44 -19.33 0.27 10.99
C ASN A 44 -18.76 -0.43 9.74
N ILE A 45 -17.46 -0.71 9.71
CA ILE A 45 -16.85 -1.50 8.61
C ILE A 45 -17.47 -2.91 8.60
N ILE A 46 -17.47 -3.61 9.73
CA ILE A 46 -17.94 -5.00 9.85
C ILE A 46 -19.40 -5.13 9.36
N ASP A 47 -20.30 -4.26 9.82
CA ASP A 47 -21.73 -4.27 9.48
C ASP A 47 -21.98 -4.08 7.97
N THR A 48 -21.13 -3.32 7.29
CA THR A 48 -21.17 -3.14 5.83
C THR A 48 -20.63 -4.36 5.08
N VAL A 49 -19.47 -4.86 5.47
CA VAL A 49 -18.66 -5.75 4.61
C VAL A 49 -18.89 -7.25 4.86
N GLU A 50 -19.29 -7.65 6.06
CA GLU A 50 -19.33 -9.07 6.46
C GLU A 50 -20.31 -9.89 5.62
N ILE A 51 -21.50 -9.35 5.38
CA ILE A 51 -22.55 -9.97 4.55
C ILE A 51 -22.12 -10.14 3.09
N ASN A 52 -21.17 -9.33 2.62
CA ASN A 52 -20.58 -9.37 1.28
C ASN A 52 -19.36 -10.31 1.19
N ASN A 53 -19.14 -11.14 2.21
CA ASN A 53 -18.09 -12.17 2.33
C ASN A 53 -16.65 -11.63 2.23
N VAL A 54 -16.47 -10.39 2.62
CA VAL A 54 -15.18 -9.76 2.84
C VAL A 54 -14.56 -10.40 4.09
N LYS A 55 -13.34 -10.92 3.97
CA LYS A 55 -12.61 -11.60 5.07
C LYS A 55 -11.49 -10.77 5.65
N LYS A 56 -11.05 -9.75 4.92
CA LYS A 56 -9.96 -8.87 5.29
C LYS A 56 -10.27 -7.45 4.84
N VAL A 57 -9.93 -6.47 5.66
CA VAL A 57 -9.98 -5.04 5.31
C VAL A 57 -8.67 -4.39 5.74
N LEU A 58 -8.03 -3.62 4.88
CA LEU A 58 -6.97 -2.70 5.29
C LEU A 58 -7.60 -1.47 5.91
N VAL A 59 -7.27 -1.16 7.16
CA VAL A 59 -7.89 -0.05 7.90
C VAL A 59 -6.87 1.05 8.23
N SER A 60 -7.26 2.30 8.02
CA SER A 60 -6.45 3.47 8.37
C SER A 60 -7.21 4.43 9.29
N SER A 61 -6.47 5.07 10.20
CA SER A 61 -7.00 6.15 11.06
C SER A 61 -7.17 7.41 10.21
N VAL A 62 -8.41 7.89 10.06
CA VAL A 62 -8.67 9.21 9.45
C VAL A 62 -8.36 10.36 10.41
N SER A 63 -8.41 10.13 11.72
CA SER A 63 -7.93 11.07 12.74
C SER A 63 -6.48 11.49 12.48
N GLY A 64 -5.62 10.52 12.15
CA GLY A 64 -4.23 10.72 11.76
C GLY A 64 -4.00 11.35 10.40
N LEU A 65 -5.04 11.78 9.69
CA LEU A 65 -4.95 12.40 8.36
C LEU A 65 -5.52 13.82 8.32
N ASN A 66 -6.07 14.32 9.43
CA ASN A 66 -6.54 15.71 9.57
C ASN A 66 -5.37 16.70 9.53
N ALA A 67 -5.59 17.90 8.96
CA ALA A 67 -4.57 18.93 8.80
C ALA A 67 -4.00 19.45 10.14
N GLU A 68 -2.71 19.77 10.13
CA GLU A 68 -2.01 20.45 11.23
C GLU A 68 -2.68 21.79 11.56
N GLY A 69 -2.97 22.03 12.84
CA GLY A 69 -3.66 23.24 13.31
C GLY A 69 -5.20 23.19 13.25
N SER A 70 -5.80 22.09 12.78
CA SER A 70 -7.24 21.86 12.94
C SER A 70 -7.59 21.37 14.36
N ASP A 71 -8.81 21.65 14.82
CA ASP A 71 -9.33 21.16 16.12
C ASP A 71 -9.38 19.62 16.22
N LYS A 72 -9.27 18.92 15.09
CA LYS A 72 -9.28 17.47 14.95
C LYS A 72 -7.90 16.88 14.63
N PHE A 73 -6.85 17.68 14.68
CA PHE A 73 -5.48 17.22 14.43
C PHE A 73 -5.08 16.15 15.46
N MET A 74 -4.62 15.00 14.96
CA MET A 74 -4.04 13.93 15.76
C MET A 74 -2.65 13.60 15.21
N SER A 75 -1.63 13.52 16.06
CA SER A 75 -0.28 13.15 15.64
C SER A 75 -0.18 11.68 15.20
N GLU A 76 0.81 11.37 14.35
CA GLU A 76 1.13 9.99 13.94
C GLU A 76 1.16 8.98 15.09
N LEU A 77 1.72 9.36 16.25
CA LEU A 77 1.80 8.48 17.42
C LEU A 77 0.41 8.17 18.00
N ASN A 78 -0.45 9.18 18.10
CA ASN A 78 -1.79 9.01 18.65
C ASN A 78 -2.68 8.23 17.67
N ALA A 79 -2.58 8.51 16.37
CA ALA A 79 -3.29 7.78 15.31
C ALA A 79 -2.82 6.32 15.20
N ALA A 80 -1.52 6.08 15.34
CA ALA A 80 -0.96 4.73 15.46
C ALA A 80 -1.54 3.98 16.67
N GLN A 81 -1.65 4.63 17.84
CA GLN A 81 -2.24 4.02 19.02
C GLN A 81 -3.76 3.82 18.90
N GLU A 82 -4.48 4.64 18.13
CA GLU A 82 -5.91 4.47 17.83
C GLU A 82 -6.11 3.21 16.99
N ILE A 83 -5.49 3.14 15.81
CA ILE A 83 -5.68 2.05 14.84
C ILE A 83 -5.16 0.70 15.36
N GLN A 84 -4.17 0.68 16.25
CA GLN A 84 -3.66 -0.54 16.90
C GLN A 84 -4.65 -1.17 17.89
N ARG A 85 -5.60 -0.41 18.44
CA ARG A 85 -6.66 -0.93 19.34
C ARG A 85 -7.84 -1.52 18.57
N ILE A 86 -7.92 -1.28 17.27
CA ILE A 86 -9.00 -1.74 16.42
C ILE A 86 -8.81 -3.23 16.11
N ALA A 87 -9.83 -4.01 16.41
CA ALA A 87 -9.90 -5.43 16.11
C ALA A 87 -11.08 -5.71 15.17
N GLY A 88 -10.90 -6.71 14.30
CA GLY A 88 -12.00 -7.33 13.58
C GLY A 88 -12.77 -8.33 14.46
N ASN A 89 -13.61 -9.14 13.84
CA ASN A 89 -14.33 -10.24 14.49
C ASN A 89 -13.87 -11.61 13.96
N GLY A 90 -14.63 -12.68 14.22
CA GLY A 90 -14.32 -14.03 13.75
C GLY A 90 -14.35 -14.21 12.22
N ASN A 91 -15.07 -13.34 11.51
CA ASN A 91 -15.35 -13.45 10.08
C ASN A 91 -14.59 -12.42 9.24
N VAL A 92 -14.44 -11.19 9.74
CA VAL A 92 -13.74 -10.07 9.10
C VAL A 92 -12.51 -9.69 9.93
N LYS A 93 -11.31 -9.80 9.33
CA LYS A 93 -10.06 -9.34 9.95
C LYS A 93 -9.71 -7.92 9.50
N LEU A 94 -9.46 -7.02 10.44
CA LEU A 94 -8.99 -5.68 10.15
C LEU A 94 -7.46 -5.64 10.28
N TYR A 95 -6.78 -5.07 9.28
CA TYR A 95 -5.32 -5.00 9.21
C TYR A 95 -4.86 -3.52 9.20
N PRO A 96 -4.13 -3.05 10.22
CA PRO A 96 -3.83 -1.64 10.39
C PRO A 96 -2.77 -1.15 9.39
N LEU A 97 -3.06 -0.01 8.78
CA LEU A 97 -2.12 0.83 8.04
C LEU A 97 -1.65 1.97 8.94
N PHE A 98 -0.37 2.33 8.83
CA PHE A 98 0.18 3.46 9.55
C PHE A 98 -0.13 4.76 8.80
N SER A 99 -0.97 5.63 9.39
CA SER A 99 -1.28 6.96 8.85
C SER A 99 -0.04 7.87 8.95
N CYS A 100 0.53 8.23 7.80
CA CYS A 100 1.77 8.98 7.67
C CYS A 100 1.51 10.47 7.46
N GLN A 101 2.33 11.32 8.08
CA GLN A 101 2.21 12.78 8.05
C GLN A 101 3.51 13.50 7.59
N PRO A 102 4.07 13.16 6.41
CA PRO A 102 5.23 13.87 5.86
C PRO A 102 4.89 15.36 5.64
N GLY A 103 5.78 16.25 6.10
CA GLY A 103 5.55 17.69 6.09
C GLY A 103 4.82 18.25 7.34
N ILE A 104 4.35 17.38 8.25
CA ILE A 104 3.91 17.75 9.62
C ILE A 104 4.95 17.24 10.63
N SER A 105 5.25 15.94 10.57
CA SER A 105 6.24 15.33 11.46
C SER A 105 7.64 15.90 11.24
N LYS A 106 8.41 16.04 12.33
CA LYS A 106 9.79 16.58 12.34
C LYS A 106 10.81 15.57 11.79
N GLY A 107 10.58 15.11 10.57
CA GLY A 107 11.33 14.05 9.90
C GLY A 107 10.80 12.65 10.20
N VAL A 108 11.34 11.68 9.45
CA VAL A 108 10.87 10.28 9.41
C VAL A 108 11.13 9.47 10.70
N SER A 109 11.98 9.98 11.59
CA SER A 109 12.37 9.27 12.84
C SER A 109 11.19 9.05 13.81
N VAL A 110 10.12 9.85 13.74
CA VAL A 110 8.89 9.60 14.50
C VAL A 110 8.23 8.29 14.01
N ALA A 111 8.05 8.15 12.70
CA ALA A 111 7.57 6.93 12.07
C ALA A 111 8.51 5.74 12.33
N GLU A 112 9.84 5.90 12.22
CA GLU A 112 10.81 4.83 12.51
C GLU A 112 10.58 4.19 13.88
N ASN A 113 10.41 5.03 14.91
CA ASN A 113 10.19 4.60 16.30
C ASN A 113 8.84 3.93 16.50
N ILE A 114 7.74 4.50 15.98
CA ILE A 114 6.39 3.91 16.04
C ILE A 114 6.39 2.50 15.41
N LEU A 115 7.10 2.35 14.29
CA LEU A 115 7.18 1.10 13.52
C LEU A 115 8.22 0.10 14.07
N GLN A 116 8.76 0.30 15.28
CA GLN A 116 9.54 -0.73 15.99
C GLN A 116 8.62 -1.71 16.75
N THR A 117 7.49 -1.23 17.26
CA THR A 117 6.55 -2.01 18.09
C THR A 117 5.18 -2.20 17.45
N GLY A 118 4.88 -1.52 16.35
CA GLY A 118 3.58 -1.57 15.69
C GLY A 118 3.36 -2.77 14.77
N ASN A 119 2.13 -3.28 14.75
CA ASN A 119 1.66 -4.42 13.96
C ASN A 119 1.12 -4.03 12.56
N PHE A 120 1.69 -3.00 11.94
CA PHE A 120 1.21 -2.44 10.67
C PHE A 120 1.57 -3.32 9.46
N VAL A 121 0.65 -3.40 8.49
CA VAL A 121 0.91 -4.13 7.23
C VAL A 121 1.40 -3.24 6.09
N GLY A 122 1.16 -1.92 6.17
CA GLY A 122 1.53 -0.93 5.16
C GLY A 122 1.43 0.52 5.69
N MET A 123 1.70 1.50 4.83
CA MET A 123 1.67 2.93 5.13
C MET A 123 0.61 3.67 4.31
N LYS A 124 -0.21 4.49 4.94
CA LYS A 124 -1.25 5.32 4.31
C LYS A 124 -0.85 6.78 4.26
N PHE A 125 -0.98 7.39 3.08
CA PHE A 125 -0.75 8.82 2.84
C PHE A 125 -2.04 9.50 2.36
N HIS A 126 -2.26 10.74 2.79
CA HIS A 126 -3.40 11.57 2.36
C HIS A 126 -2.98 13.05 2.24
N PRO A 127 -2.27 13.43 1.17
CA PRO A 127 -1.75 14.79 0.98
C PRO A 127 -2.82 15.88 1.01
N THR A 128 -4.02 15.57 0.52
CA THR A 128 -5.20 16.46 0.55
C THR A 128 -5.60 16.82 1.98
N ASN A 129 -6.07 15.86 2.79
CA ASN A 129 -6.57 16.11 4.14
C ASN A 129 -5.49 16.63 5.11
N THR A 130 -4.22 16.26 4.90
CA THR A 130 -3.10 16.76 5.72
C THR A 130 -2.67 18.18 5.33
N GLU A 131 -3.15 18.71 4.20
CA GLU A 131 -2.74 19.98 3.59
C GLU A 131 -1.22 20.06 3.28
N LYS A 132 -0.56 18.90 3.09
CA LYS A 132 0.87 18.80 2.74
C LYS A 132 1.04 18.18 1.36
N ALA A 133 0.93 19.03 0.33
CA ALA A 133 1.10 18.65 -1.06
C ALA A 133 2.40 17.88 -1.33
N ILE A 134 2.33 16.81 -2.14
CA ILE A 134 3.49 15.98 -2.48
C ILE A 134 4.58 16.82 -3.15
N LYS A 135 4.21 17.68 -4.09
CA LYS A 135 5.17 18.50 -4.87
C LYS A 135 6.05 19.39 -3.97
N ASP A 136 5.49 19.91 -2.88
CA ASP A 136 6.15 20.87 -1.98
C ASP A 136 6.90 20.15 -0.84
N ASN A 137 6.61 18.87 -0.61
CA ASN A 137 7.16 18.04 0.47
C ASN A 137 7.87 16.78 -0.08
N PHE A 138 8.28 16.79 -1.34
CA PHE A 138 8.63 15.59 -2.12
C PHE A 138 9.70 14.70 -1.45
N ASP A 139 10.76 15.30 -0.91
CA ASP A 139 11.82 14.55 -0.21
C ASP A 139 11.37 14.02 1.17
N ALA A 140 10.38 14.65 1.83
CA ALA A 140 9.78 14.09 3.05
C ALA A 140 8.95 12.84 2.72
N TYR A 141 8.14 12.88 1.65
CA TYR A 141 7.42 11.69 1.16
C TYR A 141 8.39 10.58 0.73
N ALA A 142 9.48 10.92 0.01
CA ALA A 142 10.50 9.94 -0.39
C ALA A 142 11.24 9.32 0.81
N ALA A 143 11.49 10.08 1.89
CA ALA A 143 12.07 9.54 3.11
C ALA A 143 11.15 8.51 3.79
N TYR A 144 9.84 8.77 3.84
CA TYR A 144 8.85 7.80 4.32
C TYR A 144 8.79 6.55 3.44
N MET A 145 8.83 6.71 2.11
CA MET A 145 8.84 5.55 1.19
C MET A 145 10.13 4.73 1.27
N SER A 146 11.27 5.37 1.55
CA SER A 146 12.53 4.67 1.84
C SER A 146 12.39 3.78 3.08
N LEU A 147 11.82 4.33 4.17
CA LEU A 147 11.51 3.57 5.38
C LEU A 147 10.50 2.44 5.12
N ALA A 148 9.53 2.68 4.24
CA ALA A 148 8.53 1.71 3.84
C ALA A 148 9.17 0.51 3.11
N GLU A 149 10.07 0.78 2.16
CA GLU A 149 10.84 -0.23 1.43
C GLU A 149 11.71 -1.06 2.38
N ASP A 150 12.47 -0.42 3.28
CA ASP A 150 13.30 -1.08 4.30
C ASP A 150 12.49 -1.97 5.27
N LYS A 151 11.28 -1.55 5.64
CA LYS A 151 10.38 -2.29 6.54
C LYS A 151 9.42 -3.25 5.83
N ALA A 152 9.55 -3.42 4.51
CA ALA A 152 8.64 -4.23 3.70
C ALA A 152 7.16 -3.82 3.84
N MET A 153 6.87 -2.53 3.91
CA MET A 153 5.53 -1.97 4.07
C MET A 153 5.08 -1.32 2.76
N PRO A 154 4.12 -1.91 2.02
CA PRO A 154 3.54 -1.26 0.84
C PRO A 154 2.96 0.10 1.20
N CYS A 155 3.03 1.04 0.27
CA CYS A 155 2.44 2.36 0.44
C CYS A 155 1.10 2.46 -0.29
N VAL A 156 0.16 3.18 0.30
CA VAL A 156 -1.13 3.50 -0.32
C VAL A 156 -1.37 4.99 -0.22
N PHE A 157 -1.73 5.61 -1.33
CA PHE A 157 -1.96 7.05 -1.45
C PHE A 157 -3.41 7.30 -1.80
N HIS A 158 -4.04 8.23 -1.10
CA HIS A 158 -5.20 8.93 -1.69
C HIS A 158 -4.70 9.66 -2.96
N SER A 159 -5.41 9.50 -4.07
CA SER A 159 -5.02 10.03 -5.38
C SER A 159 -6.14 10.88 -5.95
N VAL A 160 -5.85 12.14 -6.23
CA VAL A 160 -6.80 13.10 -6.83
C VAL A 160 -6.03 14.25 -7.45
N THR A 161 -6.45 14.74 -8.62
CA THR A 161 -5.87 15.91 -9.28
C THR A 161 -6.36 17.21 -8.61
N ASP A 162 -5.86 17.51 -7.41
CA ASP A 162 -6.18 18.68 -6.59
C ASP A 162 -4.99 19.62 -6.32
N GLY A 163 -3.82 19.33 -6.90
CA GLY A 163 -2.57 20.04 -6.66
C GLY A 163 -1.81 19.62 -5.39
N LYS A 164 -2.33 18.64 -4.63
CA LYS A 164 -1.74 18.09 -3.40
C LYS A 164 -1.45 16.59 -3.53
N SER A 165 -2.46 15.82 -3.94
CA SER A 165 -2.47 14.35 -4.09
C SER A 165 -2.38 13.90 -5.54
N ASP A 166 -1.87 14.77 -6.44
CA ASP A 166 -1.85 14.54 -7.88
C ASP A 166 -1.25 13.16 -8.24
N PRO A 167 -1.95 12.31 -9.03
CA PRO A 167 -1.46 11.00 -9.45
C PRO A 167 -0.05 11.05 -10.07
N VAL A 168 0.22 12.10 -10.85
CA VAL A 168 1.53 12.34 -11.49
C VAL A 168 2.68 12.47 -10.47
N GLN A 169 2.43 13.05 -9.30
CA GLN A 169 3.46 13.18 -8.25
C GLN A 169 3.64 11.87 -7.48
N ILE A 170 2.55 11.10 -7.28
CA ILE A 170 2.61 9.76 -6.68
C ILE A 170 3.42 8.81 -7.59
N ILE A 171 3.18 8.86 -8.91
CA ILE A 171 3.95 8.09 -9.90
C ILE A 171 5.45 8.45 -9.82
N ARG A 172 5.79 9.75 -9.80
CA ARG A 172 7.19 10.21 -9.68
C ARG A 172 7.87 9.78 -8.38
N LEU A 173 7.14 9.73 -7.27
CA LEU A 173 7.65 9.16 -6.01
C LEU A 173 7.91 7.65 -6.16
N ALA A 174 6.97 6.89 -6.71
CA ALA A 174 7.11 5.45 -6.94
C ALA A 174 8.26 5.11 -7.91
N GLU A 175 8.58 5.99 -8.88
CA GLU A 175 9.74 5.82 -9.78
C GLU A 175 11.10 5.89 -9.05
N ARG A 176 11.16 6.48 -7.83
CA ARG A 176 12.36 6.41 -6.95
C ARG A 176 12.46 5.07 -6.21
N HIS A 177 11.34 4.39 -5.96
CA HIS A 177 11.22 3.19 -5.13
C HIS A 177 10.73 2.00 -5.95
N LYS A 178 11.52 1.60 -6.95
CA LYS A 178 11.05 0.75 -8.08
C LYS A 178 10.45 -0.60 -7.68
N LYS A 179 10.85 -1.15 -6.52
CA LYS A 179 10.36 -2.46 -6.02
C LYS A 179 9.13 -2.32 -5.12
N LEU A 180 9.09 -1.25 -4.32
CA LEU A 180 8.04 -0.96 -3.36
C LEU A 180 6.65 -0.89 -4.05
N PRO A 181 5.68 -1.73 -3.66
CA PRO A 181 4.32 -1.61 -4.16
C PRO A 181 3.71 -0.31 -3.65
N VAL A 182 3.20 0.48 -4.60
CA VAL A 182 2.48 1.72 -4.32
C VAL A 182 1.10 1.65 -4.95
N VAL A 183 0.05 1.72 -4.14
CA VAL A 183 -1.34 1.75 -4.59
C VAL A 183 -1.84 3.19 -4.68
N LEU A 184 -2.39 3.57 -5.82
CA LEU A 184 -3.20 4.79 -5.96
C LEU A 184 -4.66 4.41 -5.68
N TYR A 185 -5.19 4.85 -4.54
CA TYR A 185 -6.61 4.70 -4.24
C TYR A 185 -7.44 5.60 -5.17
N HIS A 186 -8.60 5.10 -5.58
CA HIS A 186 -9.53 5.77 -6.51
C HIS A 186 -9.01 6.03 -7.94
N ILE A 187 -7.77 5.64 -8.26
CA ILE A 187 -7.00 6.08 -9.46
C ILE A 187 -6.75 7.59 -9.47
N ASP A 188 -7.81 8.39 -9.57
CA ASP A 188 -7.87 9.85 -9.58
C ASP A 188 -9.31 10.25 -9.15
N LEU A 189 -9.53 10.40 -7.84
CA LEU A 189 -10.86 10.45 -7.20
C LEU A 189 -11.87 11.33 -7.95
N MET A 190 -12.98 10.73 -8.39
CA MET A 190 -14.09 11.41 -9.05
C MET A 190 -13.73 12.32 -10.25
N SER A 191 -12.51 12.24 -10.78
CA SER A 191 -12.09 12.91 -12.01
C SER A 191 -12.90 12.40 -13.21
N THR A 192 -12.83 13.10 -14.36
CA THR A 192 -13.55 12.65 -15.57
C THR A 192 -13.01 11.31 -16.08
N PRO A 193 -13.80 10.52 -16.84
CA PRO A 193 -13.36 9.23 -17.37
C PRO A 193 -12.09 9.33 -18.23
N GLU A 194 -11.92 10.42 -18.98
CA GLU A 194 -10.72 10.67 -19.79
C GLU A 194 -9.48 10.90 -18.93
N GLN A 195 -9.62 11.61 -17.80
CA GLN A 195 -8.54 11.85 -16.85
C GLN A 195 -8.20 10.57 -16.06
N LEU A 196 -9.19 9.76 -15.68
CA LEU A 196 -8.99 8.42 -15.11
C LEU A 196 -8.21 7.51 -16.08
N MET A 197 -8.62 7.43 -17.36
CA MET A 197 -7.93 6.65 -18.39
C MET A 197 -6.49 7.15 -18.63
N LYS A 198 -6.28 8.47 -18.68
CA LYS A 198 -4.95 9.06 -18.81
C LYS A 198 -4.05 8.73 -17.61
N THR A 199 -4.60 8.71 -16.39
CA THR A 199 -3.85 8.29 -15.20
C THR A 199 -3.49 6.80 -15.27
N ILE A 200 -4.40 5.93 -15.73
CA ILE A 200 -4.10 4.51 -16.02
C ILE A 200 -2.98 4.37 -17.08
N ASP A 201 -2.99 5.18 -18.14
CA ASP A 201 -1.96 5.15 -19.18
C ASP A 201 -0.59 5.57 -18.63
N ASN A 202 -0.51 6.64 -17.84
CA ASN A 202 0.74 7.06 -17.17
C ASN A 202 1.30 5.96 -16.23
N ILE A 203 0.42 5.27 -15.49
CA ILE A 203 0.78 4.12 -14.65
C ILE A 203 1.33 2.98 -15.54
N SER A 204 0.64 2.69 -16.65
CA SER A 204 1.03 1.66 -17.61
C SER A 204 2.41 1.91 -18.21
N GLU A 205 2.70 3.15 -18.61
CA GLU A 205 4.01 3.57 -19.13
C GLU A 205 5.12 3.36 -18.09
N SER A 206 4.93 3.84 -16.86
CA SER A 206 5.93 3.73 -15.79
C SER A 206 6.21 2.26 -15.40
N VAL A 207 5.16 1.44 -15.31
CA VAL A 207 5.25 -0.01 -15.05
C VAL A 207 5.93 -0.75 -16.19
N LYS A 208 5.52 -0.54 -17.44
CA LYS A 208 6.09 -1.23 -18.62
C LYS A 208 7.55 -0.83 -18.86
N ALA A 209 7.93 0.40 -18.51
CA ALA A 209 9.32 0.85 -18.52
C ALA A 209 10.16 0.31 -17.34
N GLY A 210 9.60 -0.51 -16.44
CA GLY A 210 10.29 -1.05 -15.27
C GLY A 210 10.74 0.01 -14.27
N LYS A 211 10.06 1.17 -14.23
CA LYS A 211 10.44 2.28 -13.36
C LYS A 211 9.77 2.23 -11.99
N SER A 212 8.58 1.64 -11.88
CA SER A 212 7.79 1.65 -10.64
C SER A 212 6.97 0.37 -10.48
N ASN A 213 6.60 0.02 -9.25
CA ASN A 213 5.68 -1.09 -8.96
C ASN A 213 4.31 -0.57 -8.52
N LEU A 214 3.57 0.00 -9.47
CA LEU A 214 2.29 0.68 -9.23
C LEU A 214 1.09 -0.27 -9.32
N PHE A 215 0.08 0.04 -8.51
CA PHE A 215 -1.22 -0.63 -8.44
C PHE A 215 -2.33 0.43 -8.29
N VAL A 216 -3.58 0.04 -8.52
CA VAL A 216 -4.76 0.88 -8.26
C VAL A 216 -5.83 0.08 -7.53
N ASP A 217 -6.69 0.77 -6.77
CA ASP A 217 -8.07 0.28 -6.59
C ASP A 217 -9.04 1.08 -7.46
N VAL A 218 -10.27 0.57 -7.57
CA VAL A 218 -11.33 1.10 -8.44
C VAL A 218 -12.52 1.68 -7.64
N SER A 219 -12.27 2.13 -6.41
CA SER A 219 -13.28 2.86 -5.61
C SER A 219 -13.53 4.27 -6.18
N TRP A 220 -14.70 4.85 -5.90
CA TRP A 220 -15.06 6.24 -6.22
C TRP A 220 -14.66 6.77 -7.62
N LEU A 221 -14.92 5.98 -8.65
CA LEU A 221 -14.89 6.44 -10.05
C LEU A 221 -15.97 7.53 -10.29
N THR A 222 -15.95 8.18 -11.46
CA THR A 222 -16.80 9.34 -11.77
C THR A 222 -18.28 9.07 -11.50
N GLY A 223 -18.88 9.72 -10.49
CA GLY A 223 -20.30 9.62 -10.15
C GLY A 223 -20.86 8.19 -10.27
N LEU A 224 -20.39 7.30 -9.39
CA LEU A 224 -20.37 5.83 -9.54
C LEU A 224 -21.57 5.22 -10.30
N TRP A 225 -22.80 5.54 -9.88
CA TRP A 225 -24.04 5.01 -10.45
C TRP A 225 -24.52 5.77 -11.69
N ASP A 226 -24.34 7.09 -11.73
CA ASP A 226 -24.84 7.96 -12.79
C ASP A 226 -24.04 7.79 -14.10
N ASN A 227 -22.77 7.37 -14.01
CA ASN A 227 -21.88 7.15 -15.15
C ASN A 227 -21.43 5.67 -15.27
N ALA A 228 -22.32 4.73 -14.94
CA ALA A 228 -21.98 3.30 -14.86
C ALA A 228 -21.28 2.75 -16.12
N GLU A 229 -21.72 3.11 -17.32
CA GLU A 229 -21.09 2.64 -18.58
C GLU A 229 -19.71 3.27 -18.83
N GLN A 230 -19.51 4.54 -18.47
CA GLN A 230 -18.19 5.18 -18.52
C GLN A 230 -17.24 4.54 -17.48
N ASN A 231 -17.73 4.24 -16.29
CA ASN A 231 -16.98 3.56 -15.24
C ASN A 231 -16.62 2.12 -15.63
N LYS A 232 -17.51 1.40 -16.33
CA LYS A 232 -17.17 0.12 -16.99
C LYS A 232 -16.01 0.29 -17.96
N ASN A 233 -16.05 1.31 -18.80
CA ASN A 233 -14.98 1.56 -19.77
C ASN A 233 -13.64 1.92 -19.10
N VAL A 234 -13.64 2.65 -17.99
CA VAL A 234 -12.43 2.91 -17.17
C VAL A 234 -11.85 1.60 -16.61
N ILE A 235 -12.67 0.72 -16.03
CA ILE A 235 -12.22 -0.58 -15.52
C ILE A 235 -11.70 -1.48 -16.65
N LYS A 236 -12.40 -1.54 -17.79
CA LYS A 236 -11.95 -2.26 -18.99
C LYS A 236 -10.62 -1.72 -19.53
N HIS A 237 -10.41 -0.41 -19.50
CA HIS A 237 -9.13 0.22 -19.86
C HIS A 237 -8.01 -0.14 -18.88
N ALA A 238 -8.29 -0.20 -17.58
CA ALA A 238 -7.33 -0.69 -16.59
C ALA A 238 -6.95 -2.16 -16.84
N LEU A 239 -7.92 -3.03 -17.12
CA LEU A 239 -7.69 -4.45 -17.45
C LEU A 239 -6.79 -4.61 -18.68
N ASP A 240 -7.00 -3.82 -19.74
CA ASP A 240 -6.15 -3.80 -20.93
C ASP A 240 -4.73 -3.24 -20.67
N LYS A 241 -4.64 -2.10 -19.97
CA LYS A 241 -3.40 -1.33 -19.86
C LYS A 241 -2.44 -1.83 -18.79
N ILE A 242 -2.95 -2.21 -17.62
CA ILE A 242 -2.13 -2.60 -16.45
C ILE A 242 -2.36 -4.05 -16.00
N GLY A 243 -3.42 -4.70 -16.49
CA GLY A 243 -3.73 -6.10 -16.22
C GLY A 243 -4.41 -6.33 -14.85
N PRO A 244 -5.11 -7.47 -14.69
CA PRO A 244 -5.80 -7.80 -13.43
C PRO A 244 -4.83 -8.00 -12.26
N ASP A 245 -3.55 -8.27 -12.51
CA ASP A 245 -2.49 -8.36 -11.49
C ASP A 245 -2.13 -7.01 -10.83
N ARG A 246 -2.65 -5.87 -11.35
CA ARG A 246 -2.37 -4.53 -10.83
C ARG A 246 -3.59 -3.76 -10.34
N ILE A 247 -4.75 -4.41 -10.33
CA ILE A 247 -6.03 -3.84 -9.89
C ILE A 247 -6.42 -4.52 -8.57
N LEU A 248 -6.91 -3.74 -7.62
CA LEU A 248 -7.31 -4.17 -6.29
C LEU A 248 -8.78 -3.80 -6.05
N PHE A 249 -9.48 -4.62 -5.29
CA PHE A 249 -10.78 -4.26 -4.74
C PHE A 249 -10.60 -3.42 -3.46
N GLY A 250 -11.05 -2.18 -3.50
CA GLY A 250 -11.19 -1.28 -2.35
C GLY A 250 -12.53 -0.57 -2.43
N SER A 251 -13.12 -0.21 -1.28
CA SER A 251 -14.44 0.44 -1.22
C SER A 251 -14.46 1.83 -0.61
N ASP A 252 -13.48 2.20 0.21
CA ASP A 252 -13.53 3.40 1.07
C ASP A 252 -14.57 3.30 2.22
N THR A 253 -14.98 2.09 2.59
CA THR A 253 -15.94 1.85 3.67
C THR A 253 -15.46 2.43 5.02
N PRO A 254 -16.34 3.04 5.85
CA PRO A 254 -17.78 3.21 5.67
C PRO A 254 -18.13 4.65 5.22
N ILE A 255 -17.28 5.29 4.41
CA ILE A 255 -17.47 6.69 4.01
C ILE A 255 -18.66 6.83 3.06
N ALA A 256 -19.46 7.87 3.29
CA ALA A 256 -20.66 8.22 2.53
C ALA A 256 -21.56 7.00 2.23
N GLU A 257 -21.74 6.64 0.96
CA GLU A 257 -22.58 5.50 0.60
C GLU A 257 -21.93 4.13 0.74
N MET A 258 -20.60 4.06 0.89
CA MET A 258 -19.89 2.81 1.10
C MET A 258 -19.93 2.34 2.56
N GLY A 259 -20.66 3.05 3.43
CA GLY A 259 -21.16 2.52 4.70
C GLY A 259 -22.48 1.73 4.57
N ASP A 260 -23.21 1.84 3.45
CA ASP A 260 -24.44 1.07 3.22
C ASP A 260 -24.11 -0.30 2.61
N LYS A 261 -24.52 -1.38 3.29
CA LYS A 261 -24.21 -2.76 2.91
C LYS A 261 -24.81 -3.20 1.57
N GLU A 262 -25.94 -2.61 1.14
CA GLU A 262 -26.57 -2.94 -0.14
C GLU A 262 -25.87 -2.22 -1.29
N LYS A 263 -25.48 -0.95 -1.09
CA LYS A 263 -24.68 -0.20 -2.06
C LYS A 263 -23.27 -0.78 -2.20
N TYR A 264 -22.66 -1.20 -1.09
CA TYR A 264 -21.41 -1.95 -1.09
C TYR A 264 -21.52 -3.23 -1.95
N GLY A 265 -22.58 -4.02 -1.74
CA GLY A 265 -22.85 -5.23 -2.51
C GLY A 265 -22.97 -4.93 -4.01
N LYS A 266 -23.82 -3.96 -4.37
CA LYS A 266 -24.00 -3.49 -5.76
C LYS A 266 -22.69 -3.02 -6.40
N PHE A 267 -21.78 -2.42 -5.64
CA PHE A 267 -20.49 -1.97 -6.14
C PHE A 267 -19.54 -3.15 -6.41
N ALA A 268 -19.52 -4.15 -5.54
CA ALA A 268 -18.79 -5.38 -5.78
C ALA A 268 -19.36 -6.15 -6.99
N ASP A 269 -20.68 -6.25 -7.11
CA ASP A 269 -21.35 -6.89 -8.25
C ASP A 269 -21.05 -6.15 -9.56
N PHE A 270 -21.09 -4.81 -9.55
CA PHE A 270 -20.72 -3.98 -10.70
C PHE A 270 -19.29 -4.26 -11.21
N ILE A 271 -18.31 -4.40 -10.31
CA ILE A 271 -16.94 -4.79 -10.68
C ILE A 271 -16.93 -6.20 -11.26
N GLU A 272 -17.61 -7.15 -10.62
CA GLU A 272 -17.62 -8.55 -11.06
C GLU A 272 -18.24 -8.72 -12.46
N GLU A 273 -19.38 -8.06 -12.71
CA GLU A 273 -20.03 -8.01 -14.02
C GLU A 273 -19.13 -7.37 -15.07
N THR A 274 -18.47 -6.24 -14.75
CA THR A 274 -17.58 -5.52 -15.67
C THR A 274 -16.39 -6.37 -16.12
N VAL A 275 -15.77 -7.10 -15.18
CA VAL A 275 -14.64 -8.01 -15.48
C VAL A 275 -15.12 -9.20 -16.31
N LYS A 276 -16.28 -9.79 -16.01
CA LYS A 276 -16.87 -10.87 -16.83
C LYS A 276 -17.20 -10.41 -18.25
N GLU A 277 -17.68 -9.19 -18.42
CA GLU A 277 -17.97 -8.58 -19.72
C GLU A 277 -16.69 -8.37 -20.55
N PHE A 278 -15.60 -7.91 -19.91
CA PHE A 278 -14.29 -7.78 -20.57
C PHE A 278 -13.75 -9.12 -21.08
N TYR A 279 -13.86 -10.17 -20.27
CA TYR A 279 -13.44 -11.54 -20.61
C TYR A 279 -14.58 -12.37 -21.25
N ASN A 280 -15.49 -11.73 -22.02
CA ASN A 280 -16.59 -12.43 -22.67
C ASN A 280 -16.10 -13.59 -23.56
N GLY A 281 -16.75 -14.76 -23.47
CA GLY A 281 -16.32 -16.01 -24.11
C GLY A 281 -15.13 -16.71 -23.44
N LYS A 282 -14.57 -16.15 -22.35
CA LYS A 282 -13.36 -16.66 -21.68
C LYS A 282 -13.54 -16.81 -20.15
N PRO A 283 -14.47 -17.66 -19.67
CA PRO A 283 -14.84 -17.72 -18.26
C PRO A 283 -13.68 -18.07 -17.30
N GLN A 284 -12.69 -18.85 -17.74
CA GLN A 284 -11.52 -19.17 -16.91
C GLN A 284 -10.56 -17.97 -16.73
N GLU A 285 -10.39 -17.14 -17.76
CA GLU A 285 -9.62 -15.89 -17.65
C GLU A 285 -10.36 -14.89 -16.73
N ALA A 286 -11.69 -14.80 -16.87
CA ALA A 286 -12.55 -13.98 -16.02
C ALA A 286 -12.41 -14.35 -14.53
N GLU A 287 -12.58 -15.63 -14.17
CA GLU A 287 -12.45 -16.09 -12.78
C GLU A 287 -11.04 -15.90 -12.22
N SER A 288 -9.99 -16.09 -13.04
CA SER A 288 -8.62 -15.79 -12.62
C SER A 288 -8.42 -14.30 -12.33
N ALA A 289 -8.94 -13.42 -13.18
CA ALA A 289 -8.89 -11.97 -12.97
C ALA A 289 -9.67 -11.53 -11.72
N LEU A 290 -10.87 -12.08 -11.51
CA LEU A 290 -11.70 -11.80 -10.35
C LEU A 290 -11.01 -12.19 -9.04
N ASN A 291 -10.39 -13.36 -8.96
CA ASN A 291 -9.69 -13.81 -7.75
C ASN A 291 -8.47 -12.92 -7.43
N LYS A 292 -7.73 -12.47 -8.46
CA LYS A 292 -6.64 -11.48 -8.30
C LYS A 292 -7.15 -10.17 -7.73
N ILE A 293 -8.15 -9.57 -8.37
CA ILE A 293 -8.72 -8.26 -8.02
C ILE A 293 -9.34 -8.28 -6.62
N PHE A 294 -10.21 -9.25 -6.35
CA PHE A 294 -10.92 -9.33 -5.08
C PHE A 294 -10.10 -9.88 -3.92
N TYR A 295 -8.98 -10.59 -4.16
CA TYR A 295 -8.26 -11.25 -3.06
C TYR A 295 -6.74 -11.34 -3.23
N ASP A 296 -6.27 -12.03 -4.27
CA ASP A 296 -4.91 -12.57 -4.29
C ASP A 296 -3.83 -11.48 -4.41
N ASN A 297 -4.12 -10.37 -5.11
CA ASN A 297 -3.21 -9.24 -5.21
C ASN A 297 -2.99 -8.58 -3.84
N ALA A 298 -4.08 -8.29 -3.11
CA ALA A 298 -4.02 -7.69 -1.78
C ALA A 298 -3.32 -8.62 -0.77
N GLU A 299 -3.63 -9.92 -0.82
CA GLU A 299 -2.96 -10.94 0.01
C GLU A 299 -1.45 -11.02 -0.30
N GLY A 300 -1.08 -11.02 -1.58
CA GLY A 300 0.31 -11.03 -2.04
C GLY A 300 1.12 -9.81 -1.62
N ILE A 301 0.52 -8.62 -1.74
CA ILE A 301 1.18 -7.33 -1.48
C ILE A 301 1.36 -7.07 0.02
N PHE A 302 0.27 -7.16 0.81
CA PHE A 302 0.25 -6.68 2.19
C PHE A 302 0.53 -7.76 3.24
N ILE A 303 0.13 -9.01 2.99
CA ILE A 303 0.18 -10.09 3.99
C ILE A 303 1.36 -11.02 3.72
N ASN A 304 1.41 -11.61 2.53
CA ASN A 304 2.48 -12.55 2.15
C ASN A 304 3.77 -11.82 1.75
N LYS A 305 3.65 -10.54 1.33
CA LYS A 305 4.75 -9.67 0.91
C LYS A 305 5.67 -10.32 -0.13
N SER A 306 5.07 -10.98 -1.13
CA SER A 306 5.77 -11.78 -2.16
C SER A 306 6.75 -10.98 -3.02
N TRP A 307 6.65 -9.65 -2.99
CA TRP A 307 7.53 -8.70 -3.65
C TRP A 307 8.83 -8.40 -2.87
N TYR A 308 8.89 -8.74 -1.57
CA TYR A 308 9.99 -8.35 -0.69
C TYR A 308 10.94 -9.51 -0.39
N GLU A 309 12.10 -9.49 -1.03
CA GLU A 309 13.23 -10.32 -0.65
C GLU A 309 13.99 -9.68 0.53
N LYS A 310 14.02 -10.35 1.68
CA LYS A 310 14.83 -9.89 2.82
C LYS A 310 16.31 -9.77 2.38
N PRO A 311 16.99 -8.63 2.66
CA PRO A 311 18.43 -8.55 2.54
C PRO A 311 19.05 -9.70 3.34
N VAL A 312 19.89 -10.52 2.68
CA VAL A 312 20.62 -11.59 3.36
C VAL A 312 21.53 -10.93 4.38
N GLN A 313 21.14 -10.97 5.66
CA GLN A 313 22.02 -10.60 6.74
C GLN A 313 23.24 -11.51 6.64
N GLN A 314 24.38 -10.93 6.26
CA GLN A 314 25.68 -11.52 6.49
C GLN A 314 25.87 -11.60 8.00
N THR A 315 25.32 -12.65 8.59
CA THR A 315 25.64 -13.05 9.95
C THR A 315 27.13 -13.25 9.97
N GLN A 316 27.84 -12.34 10.62
CA GLN A 316 29.21 -12.56 11.03
C GLN A 316 29.19 -13.71 12.04
N GLN A 317 29.18 -14.94 11.52
CA GLN A 317 29.51 -16.12 12.29
C GLN A 317 30.96 -15.93 12.74
N THR A 318 31.09 -15.40 13.95
CA THR A 318 32.31 -15.48 14.73
C THR A 318 32.55 -16.96 14.98
N VAL A 319 33.32 -17.59 14.07
CA VAL A 319 33.75 -18.97 14.18
C VAL A 319 34.58 -19.08 15.45
N LYS A 320 33.94 -19.47 16.55
CA LYS A 320 34.62 -19.89 17.77
C LYS A 320 35.44 -21.12 17.40
N LYS A 321 36.74 -20.93 17.18
CA LYS A 321 37.70 -22.02 16.95
C LYS A 321 37.72 -22.95 18.16
N ALA A 322 36.99 -24.05 18.07
CA ALA A 322 37.20 -25.18 18.96
C ALA A 322 38.58 -25.79 18.65
N LEU A 323 39.49 -25.80 19.64
CA LEU A 323 40.73 -26.55 19.52
C LEU A 323 40.43 -28.05 19.69
N PRO A 324 40.79 -28.92 18.73
CA PRO A 324 40.73 -30.36 18.94
C PRO A 324 41.91 -30.82 19.81
N LYS A 325 41.64 -31.52 20.92
CA LYS A 325 42.68 -32.30 21.61
C LYS A 325 42.91 -33.62 20.84
N LYS A 326 44.19 -33.87 20.57
CA LYS A 326 44.80 -34.97 19.79
C LYS A 326 44.13 -36.35 19.91
N GLY A 327 43.98 -37.01 18.77
CA GLY A 327 43.74 -38.46 18.63
C GLY A 327 44.05 -38.96 17.21
N MET A 328 45.16 -39.69 17.05
CA MET A 328 45.53 -40.53 15.88
C MET A 328 44.41 -41.57 15.57
N MET A 329 44.18 -42.16 14.39
CA MET A 329 44.92 -42.48 13.13
C MET A 329 43.85 -43.00 12.09
N ILE A 330 44.01 -43.20 10.76
CA ILE A 330 45.00 -42.86 9.71
C ILE A 330 44.37 -43.07 8.29
N LEU A 331 44.98 -42.55 7.21
CA LEU A 331 44.84 -42.90 5.75
C LEU A 331 43.46 -42.93 5.04
N GLY A 332 43.38 -42.20 3.91
CA GLY A 332 42.62 -42.65 2.72
C GLY A 332 41.84 -41.56 1.96
N GLY A 333 42.24 -41.27 0.70
CA GLY A 333 41.43 -40.49 -0.26
C GLY A 333 42.01 -39.11 -0.60
N ALA A 334 42.16 -38.83 -1.90
CA ALA A 334 42.83 -37.63 -2.41
C ALA A 334 41.86 -36.59 -3.01
N VAL A 335 42.43 -35.41 -3.29
CA VAL A 335 42.18 -34.48 -4.42
C VAL A 335 41.91 -33.03 -3.99
N VAL A 336 42.99 -32.23 -4.08
CA VAL A 336 43.08 -30.86 -4.60
C VAL A 336 41.93 -29.88 -4.31
N LEU A 337 42.20 -28.92 -3.41
CA LEU A 337 41.59 -27.59 -3.45
C LEU A 337 42.68 -26.54 -3.73
N GLY A 338 42.71 -26.04 -4.97
CA GLY A 338 43.56 -24.92 -5.36
C GLY A 338 42.79 -23.59 -5.36
N LEU A 339 43.49 -22.52 -5.00
CA LEU A 339 43.15 -21.11 -5.31
C LEU A 339 41.98 -20.45 -4.55
N ILE A 340 42.11 -20.31 -3.22
CA ILE A 340 41.68 -19.08 -2.54
C ILE A 340 42.89 -18.15 -2.46
N ALA A 341 43.09 -17.30 -3.49
CA ALA A 341 44.25 -16.42 -3.57
C ALA A 341 44.00 -15.13 -4.38
N PHE A 342 42.88 -14.42 -4.16
CA PHE A 342 42.67 -13.10 -4.80
C PHE A 342 41.86 -12.05 -4.00
N ALA A 343 41.77 -12.17 -2.67
CA ALA A 343 40.98 -11.25 -1.83
C ALA A 343 41.76 -10.57 -0.67
N ALA A 344 43.07 -10.34 -0.84
CA ALA A 344 43.95 -9.82 0.22
C ALA A 344 44.77 -8.56 -0.17
N LYS A 345 44.37 -7.81 -1.20
CA LYS A 345 45.15 -6.67 -1.72
C LYS A 345 44.40 -5.33 -1.91
N ALA A 346 43.22 -5.17 -1.29
CA ALA A 346 42.41 -3.94 -1.41
C ALA A 346 42.09 -3.22 -0.07
N ILE A 347 42.43 -3.79 1.09
CA ILE A 347 42.05 -3.23 2.41
C ILE A 347 43.17 -2.38 3.04
N ASN A 348 44.40 -2.42 2.51
CA ASN A 348 45.56 -1.75 3.13
C ASN A 348 45.89 -0.37 2.53
N ALA A 349 44.86 0.36 2.07
CA ALA A 349 45.00 1.66 1.40
C ALA A 349 43.89 2.67 1.81
N ASN A 350 43.61 2.79 3.11
CA ASN A 350 42.86 3.96 3.64
C ASN A 350 43.21 4.36 5.09
N ALA A 351 44.19 3.73 5.73
CA ALA A 351 44.58 3.99 7.12
C ALA A 351 45.71 5.05 7.28
N LYS A 352 45.86 5.98 6.31
CA LYS A 352 47.00 6.92 6.26
C LYS A 352 46.65 8.39 5.93
N GLN A 353 45.40 8.82 6.16
CA GLN A 353 44.99 10.21 5.90
C GLN A 353 44.19 10.89 7.03
N THR A 354 44.25 10.37 8.26
CA THR A 354 43.52 10.91 9.45
C THR A 354 44.42 11.19 10.66
N LYS A 355 45.70 11.54 10.44
CA LYS A 355 46.62 12.08 11.47
C LYS A 355 47.45 13.25 10.96
N ALA A 356 46.77 14.32 10.55
CA ALA A 356 47.38 15.61 10.23
C ALA A 356 46.34 16.75 10.31
N ASN A 357 45.66 16.91 11.45
CA ASN A 357 44.97 18.16 11.83
C ASN A 357 44.55 18.20 13.32
N GLU A 358 45.48 17.84 14.20
CA GLU A 358 45.43 18.21 15.62
C GLU A 358 46.79 18.81 15.97
N ASN A 359 46.87 20.15 15.97
CA ASN A 359 47.80 21.00 16.73
C ASN A 359 47.86 22.42 16.12
N ASN A 360 47.05 23.35 16.63
CA ASN A 360 47.61 24.63 17.09
C ASN A 360 46.64 25.36 18.06
N PRO A 361 47.12 25.92 19.18
CA PRO A 361 46.27 26.56 20.18
C PRO A 361 46.23 28.10 20.04
N SER A 362 45.18 28.68 20.65
CA SER A 362 45.18 30.01 21.29
C SER A 362 45.62 31.26 20.51
N ARG A 363 44.66 32.15 20.21
CA ARG A 363 44.75 33.54 20.70
C ARG A 363 43.40 34.24 20.81
N VAL A 364 43.38 35.26 21.65
CA VAL A 364 42.21 35.89 22.28
C VAL A 364 42.16 37.38 21.93
N VAL A 365 40.99 37.83 21.44
CA VAL A 365 40.37 39.17 21.59
C VAL A 365 41.13 40.42 21.10
N ASN A 366 40.46 41.25 20.27
CA ASN A 366 40.11 42.63 20.67
C ASN A 366 39.10 43.33 19.75
N LYS A 367 38.14 44.02 20.41
CA LYS A 367 37.14 45.00 19.95
C LYS A 367 36.11 44.56 18.92
#